data_AF-A0A3B9ZLW3-F1
#
_entry.id   AF-A0A3B9ZLW3-F1
#
_cell.length_a   1.000
_cell.length_b   1.000
_cell.length_c   1.000
_cell.angle_alpha   90.00
_cell.angle_beta   90.00
_cell.angle_gamma   90.00
#
_symmetry.space_group_name_H-M   'P 1'
#
loop_
_entity.id
_entity.type
_entity.pdbx_description
1 polymer ?
#
loop_
_entity_poly.entity_id
_entity_poly.type
_entity_poly.pdbx_seq_one_letter_code
_entity_poly.pdbx_strand_id
1 'polypeptide(L)'
;MKRINEYKKLFNVDQDTDLKKLKTTYRSLVKEWHPDNFQEGDSLMAEAEIKSRQIIDAYHFLVSIAPETIAANLEEYNTTTSESNISDFHHKGLLMEITFLDGTTYEY
;
A
#
# COMPACT_ATOMS: atom_id res chain seq x y z
N MET A 1 11.95 1.80 -7.32
CA MET A 1 12.12 1.41 -5.89
C MET A 1 12.58 2.55 -4.96
N LYS A 2 11.95 3.74 -5.02
CA LYS A 2 12.11 4.79 -3.97
C LYS A 2 10.93 4.76 -2.98
N ARG A 3 9.71 4.70 -3.52
CA ARG A 3 8.43 4.56 -2.78
C ARG A 3 8.44 3.44 -1.73
N ILE A 4 8.86 2.23 -2.12
CA ILE A 4 8.93 1.07 -1.19
C ILE A 4 9.89 1.37 -0.02
N ASN A 5 11.06 1.93 -0.31
CA ASN A 5 12.06 2.23 0.72
C ASN A 5 11.60 3.36 1.64
N GLU A 6 10.88 4.35 1.11
CA GLU A 6 10.26 5.43 1.89
C GLU A 6 9.18 4.87 2.83
N TYR A 7 8.31 3.99 2.34
CA TYR A 7 7.26 3.37 3.15
C TYR A 7 7.82 2.43 4.20
N LYS A 8 8.83 1.63 3.86
CA LYS A 8 9.56 0.79 4.82
C LYS A 8 10.22 1.63 5.93
N LYS A 9 10.82 2.77 5.58
CA LYS A 9 11.36 3.71 6.57
C LYS A 9 10.27 4.34 7.43
N LEU A 10 9.14 4.75 6.84
CA LEU A 10 8.01 5.34 7.56
C LEU A 10 7.44 4.36 8.61
N PHE A 11 7.34 3.08 8.25
CA PHE A 11 6.86 2.03 9.15
C PHE A 11 7.96 1.46 10.05
N ASN A 12 9.22 1.82 9.82
CA ASN A 12 10.40 1.25 10.47
C ASN A 12 10.41 -0.29 10.39
N VAL A 13 10.25 -0.81 9.18
CA VAL A 13 10.05 -2.23 8.87
C VAL A 13 11.04 -2.72 7.84
N ASP A 14 11.53 -3.95 8.05
CA ASP A 14 12.41 -4.65 7.13
C ASP A 14 11.63 -5.35 6.02
N GLN A 15 12.35 -5.97 5.08
CA GLN A 15 11.78 -6.65 3.91
C GLN A 15 10.85 -7.81 4.25
N ASP A 16 11.06 -8.50 5.38
CA ASP A 16 10.31 -9.68 5.81
C ASP A 16 9.35 -9.36 6.98
N THR A 17 8.75 -8.18 6.97
CA THR A 17 7.89 -7.75 8.08
C THR A 17 6.52 -8.44 8.04
N ASP A 18 6.17 -9.04 9.16
CA ASP A 18 4.86 -9.65 9.47
C ASP A 18 3.69 -8.64 9.38
N LEU A 19 2.57 -9.06 8.78
CA LEU A 19 1.33 -8.31 8.68
C LEU A 19 0.84 -7.77 10.04
N LYS A 20 1.05 -8.53 11.12
CA LYS A 20 0.70 -8.11 12.48
C LYS A 20 1.49 -6.90 12.93
N LYS A 21 2.78 -6.83 12.60
CA LYS A 21 3.64 -5.67 12.90
C LYS A 21 3.19 -4.46 12.09
N LEU A 22 2.99 -4.63 10.77
CA LEU A 22 2.47 -3.56 9.90
C LEU A 22 1.15 -2.97 10.44
N LYS A 23 0.21 -3.84 10.83
CA LYS A 23 -1.09 -3.43 11.38
C LYS A 23 -0.97 -2.70 12.72
N THR A 24 -0.03 -3.11 13.56
CA THR A 24 0.21 -2.47 14.87
C THR A 24 0.83 -1.09 14.67
N THR A 25 1.86 -0.97 13.83
CA THR A 25 2.50 0.30 13.50
C THR A 25 1.52 1.26 12.84
N TYR A 26 0.71 0.78 11.89
CA TYR A 26 -0.34 1.56 11.23
C TYR A 26 -1.29 2.21 12.25
N ARG A 27 -1.81 1.42 13.20
CA ARG A 27 -2.71 1.94 14.24
C ARG A 27 -2.05 2.99 15.13
N SER A 28 -0.77 2.80 15.44
CA SER A 28 0.00 3.78 16.22
C SER A 28 0.17 5.09 15.45
N LEU A 29 0.59 5.01 14.18
CA LEU A 29 0.85 6.15 13.32
C LEU A 29 -0.43 6.94 13.01
N VAL A 30 -1.54 6.26 12.68
CA VAL A 30 -2.83 6.92 12.46
C VAL A 30 -3.33 7.60 13.73
N LYS A 31 -3.15 6.97 14.90
CA LYS A 31 -3.54 7.58 16.17
C LYS A 31 -2.71 8.83 16.48
N GLU A 32 -1.44 8.86 16.12
CA GLU A 32 -0.55 10.01 16.32
C GLU A 32 -0.89 11.16 15.37
N TRP A 33 -1.07 10.84 14.08
CA TRP A 33 -1.26 11.81 13.01
C TRP A 33 -2.73 12.00 12.60
N HIS A 34 -3.69 11.65 13.48
CA HIS A 34 -5.10 11.85 13.20
C HIS A 34 -5.42 13.36 13.17
N PRO A 35 -6.16 13.87 12.16
CA PRO A 35 -6.53 15.29 12.09
C PRO A 35 -7.19 15.81 13.38
N ASP A 36 -8.04 15.01 14.02
CA ASP A 36 -8.70 15.34 15.30
C ASP A 36 -7.74 15.65 16.47
N ASN A 37 -6.47 15.27 16.39
CA ASN A 37 -5.49 15.60 17.43
C ASN A 37 -4.99 17.05 17.32
N PHE A 38 -5.22 17.72 16.19
CA PHE A 38 -4.71 19.06 15.90
C PHE A 38 -5.85 20.07 15.90
N GLN A 39 -5.63 21.22 16.52
CA GLN A 39 -6.66 22.27 16.60
C GLN A 39 -6.75 23.06 15.30
N GLU A 40 -7.93 23.62 15.04
CA GLU A 40 -8.20 24.45 13.86
C GLU A 40 -7.30 25.70 13.89
N GLY A 41 -6.41 25.83 12.90
CA GLY A 41 -5.41 26.91 12.84
C GLY A 41 -3.99 26.51 13.29
N ASP A 42 -3.78 25.28 13.74
CA ASP A 42 -2.45 24.76 14.01
C ASP A 42 -1.68 24.54 12.70
N SER A 43 -0.44 25.02 12.65
CA SER A 43 0.47 24.82 11.51
C SER A 43 0.65 23.35 11.14
N LEU A 44 0.47 22.45 12.11
CA LEU A 44 0.61 21.01 11.96
C LEU A 44 -0.62 20.33 11.36
N MET A 45 -1.78 20.99 11.26
CA MET A 45 -2.99 20.38 10.71
C MET A 45 -2.80 19.96 9.24
N ALA A 46 -2.25 20.86 8.42
CA ALA A 46 -1.96 20.57 7.02
C ALA A 46 -0.90 19.44 6.88
N GLU A 47 0.08 19.39 7.78
CA GLU A 47 1.06 18.31 7.81
C GLU A 47 0.44 16.98 8.22
N ALA A 48 -0.48 16.99 9.18
CA ALA A 48 -1.19 15.80 9.65
C ALA A 48 -2.10 15.19 8.59
N GLU A 49 -2.79 15.99 7.79
CA GLU A 49 -3.55 15.49 6.64
C GLU A 49 -2.66 14.81 5.59
N ILE A 50 -1.52 15.43 5.26
CA ILE A 50 -0.57 14.86 4.31
C ILE A 50 0.01 13.56 4.88
N LYS A 51 0.43 13.56 6.14
CA LYS A 51 1.01 12.39 6.82
C LYS A 51 0.02 11.25 6.98
N SER A 52 -1.20 11.51 7.43
CA SER A 52 -2.23 10.47 7.57
C SER A 52 -2.52 9.79 6.24
N ARG A 53 -2.66 10.55 5.15
CA ARG A 53 -2.83 9.99 3.80
C ARG A 53 -1.62 9.15 3.36
N GLN A 54 -0.40 9.63 3.62
CA GLN A 54 0.83 8.86 3.33
C GLN A 54 0.90 7.57 4.14
N ILE A 55 0.49 7.58 5.42
CA ILE A 55 0.48 6.40 6.30
C ILE A 55 -0.52 5.36 5.78
N ILE A 56 -1.71 5.79 5.35
CA ILE A 56 -2.74 4.91 4.79
C ILE A 56 -2.24 4.27 3.49
N ASP A 57 -1.73 5.06 2.55
CA ASP A 57 -1.20 4.55 1.28
C ASP A 57 -0.02 3.59 1.50
N ALA A 58 0.91 3.96 2.38
CA ALA A 58 2.04 3.11 2.73
C ALA A 58 1.60 1.78 3.36
N TYR A 59 0.62 1.79 4.25
CA TYR A 59 0.08 0.58 4.86
C TYR A 59 -0.52 -0.36 3.81
N HIS A 60 -1.43 0.14 2.98
CA HIS A 60 -2.06 -0.67 1.94
C HIS A 60 -1.04 -1.25 0.97
N PHE A 61 -0.07 -0.43 0.54
CA PHE A 61 0.99 -0.88 -0.33
C PHE A 61 1.86 -1.96 0.32
N LEU A 62 2.36 -1.73 1.54
CA LEU A 62 3.22 -2.70 2.25
C LEU A 62 2.50 -4.02 2.53
N VAL A 63 1.21 -3.98 2.84
CA VAL A 63 0.39 -5.19 2.98
C VAL A 63 0.26 -5.91 1.63
N SER A 64 -0.01 -5.20 0.54
CA SER A 64 -0.19 -5.83 -0.79
C SER A 64 1.06 -6.59 -1.27
N ILE A 65 2.25 -6.13 -0.91
CA ILE A 65 3.52 -6.77 -1.28
C ILE A 65 4.08 -7.70 -0.19
N ALA A 66 3.38 -7.88 0.93
CA ALA A 66 3.85 -8.74 2.00
C ALA A 66 3.86 -10.21 1.54
N PRO A 67 4.86 -11.02 1.92
CA PRO A 67 4.95 -12.41 1.49
C PRO A 67 3.70 -13.23 1.83
N GLU A 68 3.10 -12.97 3.00
CA GLU A 68 1.85 -13.62 3.43
C GLU A 68 0.67 -13.28 2.51
N THR A 69 0.55 -12.02 2.09
CA THR A 69 -0.51 -11.57 1.18
C THR A 69 -0.30 -12.11 -0.23
N ILE A 70 0.94 -12.12 -0.72
CA ILE A 70 1.27 -12.72 -2.02
C ILE A 70 0.95 -14.22 -2.01
N ALA A 71 1.34 -14.94 -0.95
CA ALA A 71 1.06 -16.37 -0.82
C ALA A 71 -0.44 -16.67 -0.75
N ALA A 72 -1.21 -15.85 -0.03
CA ALA A 72 -2.65 -16.01 0.09
C ALA A 72 -3.39 -15.80 -1.25
N ASN A 73 -2.90 -14.91 -2.11
CA ASN A 73 -3.53 -14.57 -3.40
C ASN A 73 -2.92 -15.33 -4.59
N LEU A 74 -1.90 -16.18 -4.36
CA LEU A 74 -1.13 -16.80 -5.44
C LEU A 74 -1.98 -17.68 -6.37
N GLU A 75 -2.94 -18.41 -5.81
CA GLU A 75 -3.83 -19.28 -6.59
C GLU A 75 -4.74 -18.47 -7.51
N GLU A 76 -5.38 -17.43 -6.99
CA GLU A 76 -6.23 -16.52 -7.77
C GLU A 76 -5.42 -15.79 -8.84
N TYR A 77 -4.23 -15.28 -8.48
CA TYR A 77 -3.31 -14.67 -9.43
C TYR A 77 -2.94 -15.59 -10.60
N ASN A 78 -2.58 -16.84 -10.31
CA ASN A 78 -2.24 -17.81 -11.33
C ASN A 78 -3.44 -18.14 -12.23
N THR A 79 -4.64 -18.19 -11.65
CA THR A 79 -5.90 -18.44 -12.38
C THR A 79 -6.18 -17.29 -13.34
N THR A 80 -6.24 -16.05 -12.84
CA THR A 80 -6.46 -14.85 -13.66
C THR A 80 -5.41 -14.71 -14.76
N THR A 81 -4.12 -14.83 -14.44
CA THR A 81 -3.05 -14.64 -15.44
C THR A 81 -2.95 -15.76 -16.49
N SER A 82 -3.52 -16.94 -16.21
CA SER A 82 -3.52 -18.07 -17.15
C SER A 82 -4.82 -18.17 -17.96
N GLU A 83 -5.96 -17.80 -17.38
CA GLU A 83 -7.29 -18.07 -17.92
C GLU A 83 -8.03 -16.81 -18.40
N SER A 84 -7.70 -15.64 -17.85
CA SER A 84 -8.33 -14.37 -18.18
C SER A 84 -7.51 -13.61 -19.22
N ASN A 85 -8.18 -13.09 -20.26
CA ASN A 85 -7.50 -12.22 -21.23
C ASN A 85 -7.29 -10.82 -20.65
N ILE A 86 -6.27 -10.12 -21.16
CA ILE A 86 -6.02 -8.72 -20.84
C ILE A 86 -7.10 -7.85 -21.47
N SER A 87 -7.76 -7.04 -20.65
CA SER A 87 -8.74 -6.02 -21.05
C SER A 87 -8.04 -4.73 -21.48
N ASP A 88 -7.11 -4.26 -20.65
CA ASP A 88 -6.35 -3.02 -20.88
C ASP A 88 -5.00 -3.09 -20.16
N PHE A 89 -4.07 -2.24 -20.57
CA PHE A 89 -2.82 -2.04 -19.84
C PHE A 89 -2.35 -0.58 -19.90
N HIS A 90 -1.86 -0.08 -18.78
CA HIS A 90 -1.25 1.24 -18.68
C HIS A 90 0.21 1.11 -18.27
N HIS A 91 1.09 1.82 -18.99
CA HIS A 91 2.51 1.86 -18.65
C HIS A 91 2.97 3.31 -18.48
N LYS A 92 3.44 3.64 -17.28
CA LYS A 92 3.89 4.98 -16.91
C LYS A 92 5.17 4.93 -16.09
N GLY A 93 6.30 5.16 -16.77
CA GLY A 93 7.60 5.24 -16.13
C GLY A 93 8.09 3.86 -15.67
N LEU A 94 8.01 3.59 -14.37
CA LEU A 94 8.41 2.31 -13.75
C LEU A 94 7.20 1.53 -13.22
N LEU A 95 5.99 1.92 -13.62
CA LEU A 95 4.72 1.35 -13.20
C LEU A 95 4.04 0.74 -14.42
N MET A 96 3.72 -0.54 -14.36
CA MET A 96 2.85 -1.21 -15.33
C MET A 96 1.60 -1.73 -14.62
N GLU A 97 0.44 -1.27 -15.07
CA GLU A 97 -0.87 -1.72 -14.59
C GLU A 97 -1.50 -2.58 -15.70
N ILE A 98 -1.95 -3.78 -15.36
CA ILE A 98 -2.65 -4.68 -16.29
C ILE A 98 -4.01 -4.99 -15.71
N THR A 99 -5.07 -4.71 -16.47
CA THR A 99 -6.45 -5.03 -16.13
C THR A 99 -6.92 -6.22 -16.96
N PHE A 100 -7.49 -7.22 -16.31
CA PHE A 100 -8.00 -8.44 -16.94
C PHE A 100 -9.52 -8.36 -17.16
N LEU A 101 -10.06 -9.23 -18.01
CA LEU A 101 -11.49 -9.24 -18.33
C LEU A 101 -12.41 -9.62 -17.16
N ASP A 102 -11.86 -10.29 -16.14
CA ASP A 102 -12.56 -10.59 -14.89
C ASP A 102 -12.67 -9.37 -13.94
N GLY A 103 -12.10 -8.23 -14.34
CA GLY A 103 -12.10 -6.99 -13.58
C GLY A 103 -10.96 -6.85 -12.59
N THR A 104 -10.10 -7.86 -12.44
CA THR A 104 -8.91 -7.77 -11.60
C THR A 104 -7.85 -6.87 -12.25
N THR A 105 -7.02 -6.24 -11.43
CA THR A 105 -5.90 -5.40 -11.89
C THR A 105 -4.67 -5.66 -11.05
N TYR A 106 -3.53 -5.86 -11.71
CA TYR A 106 -2.23 -6.07 -11.06
C TYR A 106 -1.24 -4.96 -11.45
N GLU A 107 -0.42 -4.57 -10.47
CA GLU A 107 0.67 -3.60 -10.59
C GLU A 107 2.03 -4.33 -10.64
N TYR A 108 2.87 -3.97 -11.60
CA TYR A 108 4.22 -4.51 -11.81
C TYR A 108 5.27 -3.40 -11.88
#